data_AF-A0A379FPT3-F1
#
_entry.id   AF-A0A379FPT3-F1
#
_cell.length_a   1.000
_cell.length_b   1.000
_cell.length_c   1.000
_cell.angle_alpha   90.00
_cell.angle_beta   90.00
_cell.angle_gamma   90.00
#
_symmetry.space_group_name_H-M   'P 1'
#
loop_
_entity.id
_entity.type
_entity.pdbx_description
1 polymer ?
#
loop_
_entity_poly.entity_id
_entity_poly.type
_entity_poly.pdbx_seq_one_letter_code
_entity_poly.pdbx_strand_id
1 'polypeptide(L)'
;MANTFALILTLATLITGIIWCLDKFKFAPARKAKLKQLQDATNGAVSEADVANAVRRPSWLETGSSIFPVLAIVLIVRSFIYEPFQIPSGSMMPTLLVGDFMLVEKFAYGLKDPITQTTLIETGKPKRGDIAVFKYPRDPNVDFVKRVIGMPGDKIIYKPRCKGINNLPELCR
;
A
#
# COMPACT_ATOMS: atom_id res chain seq x y z
N MET A 1 -4.66 -14.91 2.41
CA MET A 1 -5.59 -13.94 3.03
C MET A 1 -5.12 -12.48 2.97
N ALA A 2 -3.85 -12.17 2.67
CA ALA A 2 -3.41 -10.77 2.51
C ALA A 2 -4.01 -10.07 1.26
N ASN A 3 -4.21 -10.84 0.18
CA ASN A 3 -4.70 -10.30 -1.10
C ASN A 3 -6.18 -9.87 -1.04
N THR A 4 -7.02 -10.50 -0.21
CA THR A 4 -8.44 -10.13 -0.09
C THR A 4 -8.63 -8.77 0.55
N PHE A 5 -7.87 -8.46 1.61
CA PHE A 5 -7.89 -7.14 2.22
C PHE A 5 -7.42 -6.06 1.24
N ALA A 6 -6.33 -6.33 0.51
CA ALA A 6 -5.83 -5.41 -0.51
C ALA A 6 -6.90 -5.16 -1.59
N LEU A 7 -7.54 -6.21 -2.10
CA LEU A 7 -8.63 -6.10 -3.08
C LEU A 7 -9.81 -5.28 -2.55
N ILE A 8 -10.28 -5.55 -1.32
CA ILE A 8 -11.38 -4.80 -0.71
C ILE A 8 -11.04 -3.32 -0.58
N LEU A 9 -9.82 -2.99 -0.12
CA LEU A 9 -9.36 -1.61 -0.01
C LEU A 9 -9.27 -0.91 -1.38
N THR A 10 -8.74 -1.60 -2.40
CA THR A 10 -8.66 -1.07 -3.78
C THR A 10 -10.04 -0.86 -4.41
N LEU A 11 -11.01 -1.74 -4.15
CA LEU A 11 -12.38 -1.55 -4.62
C LEU A 11 -13.07 -0.41 -3.89
N ALA A 12 -12.93 -0.30 -2.57
CA ALA A 12 -13.53 0.77 -1.78
C ALA A 12 -12.99 2.15 -2.17
N THR A 13 -11.67 2.27 -2.38
CA THR A 13 -11.02 3.49 -2.87
C THR A 13 -11.47 3.85 -4.29
N LEU A 14 -11.62 2.88 -5.18
CA LEU A 14 -12.07 3.10 -6.55
C LEU A 14 -13.54 3.56 -6.60
N ILE A 15 -14.42 2.94 -5.81
CA ILE A 15 -15.84 3.33 -5.69
C ILE A 15 -15.95 4.74 -5.12
N THR A 16 -15.27 5.03 -4.01
CA THR A 16 -15.28 6.38 -3.40
C THR A 16 -14.64 7.43 -4.31
N GLY A 17 -13.64 7.06 -5.11
CA GLY A 17 -13.04 7.92 -6.12
C GLY A 17 -13.97 8.23 -7.29
N ILE A 18 -14.74 7.26 -7.77
CA ILE A 18 -15.79 7.48 -8.79
C ILE A 18 -16.86 8.42 -8.24
N ILE A 19 -17.33 8.20 -7.00
CA ILE A 19 -18.32 9.07 -6.35
C ILE A 19 -17.79 10.50 -6.22
N TRP A 20 -16.54 10.68 -5.78
CA TRP A 20 -15.89 11.98 -5.69
C TRP A 20 -15.74 12.65 -7.06
N CYS A 21 -15.35 11.88 -8.09
CA CYS A 21 -15.21 12.38 -9.45
C CYS A 21 -16.55 12.84 -10.03
N LEU A 22 -17.62 12.06 -9.83
CA LEU A 22 -18.98 12.44 -10.24
C LEU A 22 -19.47 13.69 -9.50
N ASP A 23 -19.24 13.79 -8.19
CA ASP A 23 -19.58 14.99 -7.40
C ASP A 23 -18.82 16.22 -7.91
N LYS A 24 -17.53 16.09 -8.19
CA LYS A 24 -16.67 17.19 -8.62
C LYS A 24 -16.95 17.63 -10.06
N PHE A 25 -17.17 16.70 -10.98
CA PHE A 25 -17.37 17.03 -12.40
C PHE A 25 -18.80 17.45 -12.74
N LYS A 26 -19.82 16.84 -12.13
CA LYS A 26 -21.23 17.08 -12.52
C LYS A 26 -22.03 17.87 -11.49
N PHE A 27 -21.87 17.56 -10.20
CA PHE A 27 -22.70 18.16 -9.16
C PHE A 27 -22.15 19.48 -8.62
N ALA A 28 -20.82 19.65 -8.56
CA ALA A 28 -20.19 20.90 -8.14
C ALA A 28 -20.50 22.10 -9.07
N PRO A 29 -20.43 21.99 -10.42
CA PRO A 29 -20.82 23.09 -11.30
C PRO A 29 -22.34 23.31 -11.30
N ALA A 30 -23.14 22.26 -11.22
CA ALA A 30 -24.61 22.38 -11.18
C ALA A 30 -25.11 23.09 -9.91
N ARG A 31 -24.45 22.90 -8.76
CA ARG A 31 -24.75 23.64 -7.51
C ARG A 31 -24.35 25.11 -7.59
N LYS A 32 -23.18 25.41 -8.16
CA LYS A 32 -22.74 26.81 -8.38
C LYS A 32 -23.69 27.56 -9.34
N ALA A 33 -24.21 26.86 -10.36
CA ALA A 33 -25.19 27.43 -11.28
C ALA A 33 -26.54 27.72 -10.60
N LYS A 34 -27.07 26.77 -9.79
CA LYS A 34 -28.30 26.99 -9.01
C LYS A 34 -28.18 28.09 -7.96
N LEU A 35 -27.03 28.17 -7.27
CA LEU A 35 -26.77 29.25 -6.30
C LEU A 35 -26.70 30.62 -6.96
N LYS A 36 -26.05 30.73 -8.13
CA LYS A 36 -26.04 31.98 -8.92
C LYS A 36 -27.45 32.36 -9.36
N GLN A 37 -28.24 31.41 -9.88
CA GLN A 37 -29.63 31.66 -10.27
C GLN A 37 -30.50 32.13 -9.09
N LEU A 38 -30.31 31.59 -7.89
CA LEU A 38 -31.03 32.02 -6.69
C LEU A 38 -30.57 33.40 -6.18
N GLN A 39 -29.29 33.72 -6.31
CA GLN A 39 -28.75 35.05 -5.98
C GLN A 39 -29.22 36.12 -6.98
N ASP A 40 -29.22 35.80 -8.28
CA ASP A 40 -29.66 36.67 -9.37
C ASP A 40 -31.19 36.89 -9.33
N ALA A 41 -31.97 35.87 -8.97
CA ALA A 41 -33.43 35.98 -8.85
C ALA A 41 -33.90 36.75 -7.60
N THR A 42 -33.06 36.86 -6.57
CA THR A 42 -33.47 37.41 -5.27
C THR A 42 -32.72 38.69 -4.86
N ASN A 43 -31.96 39.34 -5.76
CA ASN A 43 -31.24 40.61 -5.49
C ASN A 43 -30.52 40.63 -4.11
N GLY A 44 -29.95 39.50 -3.69
CA GLY A 44 -29.24 39.36 -2.41
C GLY A 44 -30.10 39.07 -1.17
N ALA A 45 -31.44 39.04 -1.25
CA ALA A 45 -32.34 38.69 -0.15
C ALA A 45 -32.68 37.18 -0.14
N VAL A 46 -31.68 36.30 -0.23
CA VAL A 46 -31.93 34.86 -0.32
C VAL A 46 -32.28 34.30 1.07
N SER A 47 -33.46 33.69 1.20
CA SER A 47 -33.86 32.94 2.40
C SER A 47 -32.86 31.79 2.65
N GLU A 48 -32.31 31.72 3.86
CA GLU A 48 -31.31 30.72 4.26
C GLU A 48 -31.79 29.27 4.03
N ALA A 49 -33.12 29.06 4.09
CA ALA A 49 -33.75 27.76 3.86
C ALA A 49 -33.64 27.28 2.40
N ASP A 50 -33.70 28.19 1.42
CA ASP A 50 -33.62 27.85 0.00
C ASP A 50 -32.18 27.56 -0.43
N VAL A 51 -31.22 28.28 0.16
CA VAL A 51 -29.78 28.01 0.02
C VAL A 51 -29.44 26.62 0.59
N ALA A 52 -29.97 26.29 1.76
CA ALA A 52 -29.75 24.99 2.40
C ALA A 52 -30.28 23.82 1.55
N ASN A 53 -31.48 23.96 0.97
CA ASN A 53 -32.06 22.93 0.10
C ASN A 53 -31.34 22.79 -1.25
N ALA A 54 -30.84 23.89 -1.82
CA ALA A 54 -30.08 23.87 -3.07
C ALA A 54 -28.67 23.27 -2.93
N VAL A 55 -28.08 23.37 -1.74
CA VAL A 55 -26.74 22.84 -1.41
C VAL A 55 -26.80 21.43 -0.83
N ARG A 56 -27.96 20.99 -0.32
CA ARG A 56 -28.14 19.69 0.34
C ARG A 56 -27.59 18.57 -0.53
N ARG A 57 -26.49 18.00 -0.10
CA ARG A 57 -25.91 16.82 -0.74
C ARG A 57 -26.63 15.58 -0.21
N PRO A 58 -26.80 14.54 -1.04
CA PRO A 58 -27.19 13.24 -0.52
C PRO A 58 -26.14 12.76 0.49
N SER A 59 -26.59 12.31 1.68
CA SER A 59 -25.71 11.90 2.79
C SER A 59 -24.68 10.82 2.42
N TRP A 60 -25.03 9.91 1.50
CA TRP A 60 -24.11 8.88 0.98
C TRP A 60 -22.99 9.46 0.10
N LEU A 61 -23.24 10.58 -0.59
CA LEU A 61 -22.27 11.26 -1.44
C LEU A 61 -21.28 12.08 -0.61
N GLU A 62 -21.74 12.73 0.46
CA GLU A 62 -20.88 13.42 1.44
C GLU A 62 -19.94 12.45 2.16
N THR A 63 -20.48 11.32 2.60
CA THR A 63 -19.70 10.30 3.29
C THR A 63 -18.65 9.70 2.36
N GLY A 64 -19.02 9.34 1.13
CA GLY A 64 -18.07 8.81 0.13
C GLY A 64 -16.98 9.81 -0.28
N SER A 65 -17.36 11.09 -0.49
CA SER A 65 -16.43 12.14 -0.91
C SER A 65 -15.45 12.56 0.20
N SER A 66 -15.84 12.50 1.47
CA SER A 66 -14.99 12.90 2.60
C SER A 66 -14.00 11.80 3.02
N ILE A 67 -14.38 10.53 2.86
CA ILE A 67 -13.55 9.38 3.20
C ILE A 67 -12.52 9.06 2.09
N PHE A 68 -12.80 9.42 0.84
CA PHE A 68 -11.90 9.18 -0.30
C PHE A 68 -10.44 9.59 -0.07
N PRO A 69 -10.08 10.82 0.37
CA PRO A 69 -8.68 11.21 0.54
C PRO A 69 -7.94 10.35 1.56
N VAL A 70 -8.61 9.96 2.64
CA VAL A 70 -8.03 9.08 3.68
C VAL A 70 -7.75 7.70 3.08
N LEU A 71 -8.74 7.11 2.39
CA LEU A 71 -8.59 5.82 1.74
C LEU A 71 -7.51 5.84 0.65
N ALA A 72 -7.42 6.91 -0.14
CA ALA A 72 -6.42 7.08 -1.18
C ALA A 72 -5.01 7.13 -0.60
N ILE A 73 -4.80 7.86 0.50
CA ILE A 73 -3.50 7.91 1.20
C ILE A 73 -3.13 6.52 1.73
N VAL A 74 -4.06 5.83 2.40
CA VAL A 74 -3.81 4.48 2.93
C VAL A 74 -3.47 3.51 1.81
N LEU A 75 -4.15 3.60 0.65
CA LEU A 75 -3.84 2.80 -0.52
C LEU A 75 -2.47 3.10 -1.09
N ILE A 76 -2.07 4.38 -1.21
CA ILE A 76 -0.73 4.75 -1.70
C ILE A 76 0.34 4.19 -0.75
N VAL A 77 0.21 4.44 0.56
CA VAL A 77 1.17 3.96 1.55
C VAL A 77 1.29 2.43 1.51
N ARG A 78 0.17 1.72 1.40
CA ARG A 78 0.15 0.26 1.36
C ARG A 78 0.65 -0.32 0.04
N SER A 79 0.28 0.29 -1.09
CA SER A 79 0.61 -0.21 -2.42
C SER A 79 2.08 0.00 -2.77
N PHE A 80 2.68 1.03 -2.20
CA PHE A 80 4.00 1.48 -2.59
C PHE A 80 5.00 1.39 -1.44
N ILE A 81 4.69 1.93 -0.25
CA ILE A 81 5.69 2.15 0.80
C ILE A 81 5.89 0.91 1.68
N TYR A 82 4.83 0.45 2.35
CA TYR A 82 4.93 -0.57 3.40
C TYR A 82 3.89 -1.67 3.23
N GLU A 83 4.33 -2.91 3.19
CA GLU A 83 3.45 -4.08 3.24
C GLU A 83 3.70 -4.88 4.52
N PRO A 84 2.65 -5.12 5.34
CA PRO A 84 2.77 -5.98 6.50
C PRO A 84 2.77 -7.45 6.06
N PHE A 85 3.85 -8.16 6.38
CA PHE A 85 3.95 -9.61 6.21
C PHE A 85 3.85 -10.31 7.57
N GLN A 86 3.06 -11.37 7.63
CA GLN A 86 3.05 -12.27 8.78
C GLN A 86 4.01 -13.42 8.51
N ILE A 87 4.84 -13.77 9.48
CA ILE A 87 5.85 -14.83 9.32
C ILE A 87 5.21 -16.18 9.63
N PRO A 88 5.03 -17.07 8.62
CA PRO A 88 4.35 -18.35 8.82
C PRO A 88 5.32 -19.44 9.32
N SER A 89 6.63 -19.20 9.33
CA SER A 89 7.65 -20.22 9.62
C SER A 89 8.80 -19.71 10.47
N GLY A 90 9.27 -20.55 11.40
CA GLY A 90 10.36 -20.23 12.33
C GLY A 90 11.76 -20.36 11.72
N SER A 91 11.91 -20.27 10.40
CA SER A 91 13.22 -20.45 9.74
C SER A 91 14.23 -19.34 10.07
N MET A 92 13.76 -18.23 10.63
CA MET A 92 14.56 -17.05 11.00
C MET A 92 14.74 -16.92 12.53
N MET A 93 14.42 -17.96 13.30
CA MET A 93 14.70 -17.98 14.74
C MET A 93 16.22 -17.89 15.01
N PRO A 94 16.67 -17.11 16.02
CA PRO A 94 15.90 -16.41 17.03
C PRO A 94 15.50 -14.97 16.65
N THR A 95 15.85 -14.47 15.45
CA THR A 95 15.62 -13.07 15.06
C THR A 95 14.14 -12.74 14.81
N LEU A 96 13.38 -13.69 14.27
CA LEU A 96 11.95 -13.53 13.98
C LEU A 96 11.19 -14.77 14.45
N LEU A 97 10.16 -14.57 15.27
CA LEU A 97 9.32 -15.65 15.80
C LEU A 97 8.12 -15.91 14.90
N VAL A 98 7.54 -17.10 15.04
CA VAL A 98 6.32 -17.47 14.31
C VAL A 98 5.17 -16.61 14.83
N GLY A 99 4.47 -15.95 13.91
CA GLY A 99 3.37 -15.04 14.24
C GLY A 99 3.75 -13.57 14.32
N ASP A 100 5.03 -13.22 14.24
CA ASP A 100 5.46 -11.82 14.17
C ASP A 100 5.00 -11.16 12.86
N PHE A 101 4.68 -9.87 12.97
CA PHE A 101 4.41 -9.00 11.83
C PHE A 101 5.66 -8.19 11.50
N MET A 102 6.15 -8.31 10.27
CA MET A 102 7.24 -7.50 9.76
C MET A 102 6.71 -6.49 8.74
N LEU A 103 7.14 -5.24 8.87
CA LEU A 103 6.91 -4.22 7.86
C LEU A 103 8.03 -4.32 6.82
N VAL A 104 7.66 -4.67 5.59
CA VAL A 104 8.62 -4.76 4.48
C VAL A 104 8.51 -3.50 3.64
N GLU A 105 9.64 -2.82 3.47
CA GLU A 105 9.76 -1.72 2.53
C GLU A 105 9.99 -2.28 1.12
N LYS A 106 8.97 -2.21 0.28
CA LYS A 106 9.04 -2.76 -1.09
C LYS A 106 9.90 -1.91 -2.02
N PHE A 107 10.15 -0.66 -1.65
CA PHE A 107 10.99 0.28 -2.41
C PHE A 107 12.49 0.04 -2.28
N ALA A 108 12.95 -0.62 -1.22
CA ALA A 108 14.37 -0.76 -0.92
C ALA A 108 15.17 -1.48 -2.03
N TYR A 109 14.53 -2.36 -2.81
CA TYR A 109 15.16 -3.13 -3.90
C TYR A 109 14.53 -2.89 -5.26
N GLY A 110 13.92 -1.71 -5.43
CA GLY A 110 13.35 -1.27 -6.69
C GLY A 110 11.90 -1.67 -6.90
N LEU A 111 11.18 -0.82 -7.62
CA LEU A 111 9.78 -1.03 -7.94
C LEU A 111 9.69 -2.09 -9.04
N LYS A 112 9.16 -3.27 -8.70
CA LYS A 112 8.95 -4.35 -9.68
C LYS A 112 7.59 -4.22 -10.32
N ASP A 113 7.53 -4.42 -11.64
CA ASP A 113 6.28 -4.53 -12.37
C ASP A 113 5.43 -5.67 -11.77
N PRO A 114 4.19 -5.43 -11.34
CA PRO A 114 3.30 -6.48 -10.85
C PRO A 114 3.00 -7.58 -11.89
N ILE A 115 3.16 -7.29 -13.19
CA ILE A 115 2.82 -8.21 -14.29
C ILE A 115 4.07 -8.89 -14.85
N THR A 116 5.10 -8.12 -15.22
CA THR A 116 6.31 -8.66 -15.87
C THR A 116 7.46 -8.96 -14.89
N GLN A 117 7.33 -8.59 -13.61
CA GLN A 117 8.38 -8.67 -12.59
C GLN A 117 9.70 -7.99 -12.96
N THR A 118 9.71 -7.16 -13.99
CA THR A 118 10.87 -6.35 -14.37
C THR A 118 11.03 -5.21 -13.37
N THR A 119 12.28 -4.90 -13.02
CA THR A 119 12.57 -3.77 -12.12
C THR A 119 12.39 -2.48 -12.92
N LEU A 120 11.29 -1.75 -12.67
CA LEU A 120 11.00 -0.47 -13.34
C LEU A 120 11.96 0.63 -12.89
N ILE A 121 12.29 0.65 -11.60
CA ILE A 121 13.18 1.65 -10.99
C ILE A 121 14.12 0.91 -10.05
N GLU A 122 15.41 0.85 -10.36
CA GLU A 122 16.43 0.29 -9.47
C GLU A 122 16.80 1.29 -8.38
N THR A 123 16.09 1.25 -7.24
CA THR A 123 16.35 2.17 -6.11
C THR A 123 17.57 1.74 -5.28
N GLY A 124 17.80 0.43 -5.16
CA GLY A 124 18.85 -0.11 -4.29
C GLY A 124 19.16 -1.58 -4.58
N LYS A 125 20.33 -2.04 -4.14
CA LYS A 125 20.77 -3.44 -4.22
C LYS A 125 20.82 -4.03 -2.81
N PRO A 126 20.46 -5.33 -2.64
CA PRO A 126 20.58 -5.99 -1.35
C PRO A 126 22.03 -5.95 -0.86
N LYS A 127 22.20 -5.74 0.43
CA LYS A 127 23.51 -5.81 1.10
C LYS A 127 23.58 -7.10 1.89
N ARG A 128 24.81 -7.53 2.17
CA ARG A 128 25.06 -8.67 3.07
C ARG A 128 24.48 -8.34 4.44
N GLY A 129 23.80 -9.33 5.04
CA GLY A 129 23.13 -9.19 6.32
C GLY A 129 21.68 -8.74 6.23
N ASP A 130 21.22 -8.18 5.11
CA ASP A 130 19.84 -7.73 4.95
C ASP A 130 18.85 -8.89 4.99
N ILE A 131 17.66 -8.66 5.52
CA ILE A 131 16.55 -9.61 5.43
C ILE A 131 15.73 -9.25 4.20
N ALA A 132 15.78 -10.12 3.20
CA ALA A 132 15.08 -9.93 1.94
C ALA A 132 13.86 -10.84 1.85
N VAL A 133 12.78 -10.29 1.31
CA VAL A 133 11.59 -11.06 0.92
C VAL A 133 11.62 -11.24 -0.59
N PHE A 134 11.52 -12.48 -1.04
CA PHE A 134 11.50 -12.82 -2.46
C PHE A 134 10.57 -13.99 -2.72
N LYS A 135 10.04 -14.05 -3.95
CA LYS A 135 9.21 -15.17 -4.39
C LYS A 135 10.06 -16.42 -4.57
N TYR A 136 9.56 -17.55 -4.08
CA TYR A 136 10.27 -18.81 -4.19
C TYR A 136 10.44 -19.19 -5.68
N PRO A 137 11.68 -19.46 -6.16
CA PRO A 137 11.92 -19.67 -7.60
C PRO A 137 11.18 -20.87 -8.22
N ARG A 138 10.83 -21.89 -7.42
CA ARG A 138 10.06 -23.04 -7.94
C ARG A 138 8.55 -22.85 -7.88
N ASP A 139 8.06 -22.01 -6.96
CA ASP A 139 6.65 -21.66 -6.84
C ASP A 139 6.50 -20.17 -6.49
N PRO A 140 6.26 -19.30 -7.49
CA PRO A 140 6.14 -17.86 -7.30
C PRO A 140 4.92 -17.43 -6.46
N ASN A 141 4.03 -18.36 -6.08
CA ASN A 141 2.90 -18.07 -5.21
C ASN A 141 3.28 -18.00 -3.73
N VAL A 142 4.50 -18.39 -3.38
CA VAL A 142 4.99 -18.41 -2.00
C VAL A 142 6.13 -17.40 -1.82
N ASP A 143 5.94 -16.47 -0.88
CA ASP A 143 6.97 -15.52 -0.48
C ASP A 143 7.87 -16.10 0.61
N PHE A 144 9.18 -15.96 0.44
CA PHE A 144 10.20 -16.42 1.37
C PHE A 144 10.91 -15.22 2.00
N VAL A 145 11.08 -15.28 3.32
CA VAL A 145 11.87 -14.32 4.09
C VAL A 145 13.18 -14.98 4.49
N LYS A 146 14.30 -14.47 3.99
CA LYS A 146 15.65 -15.00 4.31
C LYS A 146 16.65 -13.86 4.47
N ARG A 147 17.76 -14.16 5.17
CA ARG A 147 18.92 -13.27 5.25
C ARG A 147 19.80 -13.41 4.01
N VAL A 148 20.23 -12.29 3.46
CA VAL A 148 21.20 -12.21 2.35
C VAL A 148 22.59 -12.49 2.90
N ILE A 149 23.20 -13.58 2.44
CA ILE A 149 24.53 -14.00 2.93
C ILE A 149 25.62 -13.76 1.87
N GLY A 150 25.28 -13.80 0.59
CA GLY A 150 26.21 -13.49 -0.48
C GLY A 150 25.55 -12.80 -1.67
N MET A 151 26.39 -12.10 -2.41
CA MET A 151 26.11 -11.23 -3.53
C MET A 151 26.76 -11.78 -4.80
N PRO A 152 26.37 -11.29 -6.00
CA PRO A 152 27.01 -11.69 -7.25
C PRO A 152 28.53 -11.50 -7.18
N GLY A 153 29.29 -12.57 -7.45
CA GLY A 153 30.76 -12.60 -7.36
C GLY A 153 31.30 -13.27 -6.09
N ASP A 154 30.45 -13.52 -5.08
CA ASP A 154 30.88 -14.14 -3.84
C ASP A 154 30.97 -15.68 -3.93
N LYS A 155 32.04 -16.25 -3.37
CA LYS A 155 32.18 -17.69 -3.17
C LYS A 155 31.75 -18.08 -1.76
N ILE A 156 30.62 -18.79 -1.66
CA ILE A 156 30.05 -19.24 -0.39
C ILE A 156 30.46 -20.69 -0.13
N ILE A 157 31.03 -20.96 1.05
CA ILE A 157 31.36 -22.32 1.50
C ILE A 157 30.52 -22.63 2.74
N TYR A 158 29.66 -23.65 2.64
CA TYR A 158 28.87 -24.10 3.78
C TYR A 158 29.59 -25.23 4.53
N LYS A 159 30.01 -24.98 5.77
CA LYS A 159 30.64 -25.97 6.65
C LYS A 159 29.62 -26.43 7.71
N PRO A 160 29.03 -27.65 7.60
CA PRO A 160 27.91 -28.09 8.44
C PRO A 160 28.25 -28.31 9.92
N ARG A 161 29.54 -28.33 10.30
CA ARG A 161 30.01 -28.66 11.66
C ARG A 161 30.46 -27.46 12.52
N CYS A 162 30.23 -26.23 12.09
CA CYS A 162 30.58 -25.06 12.89
C CYS A 162 29.54 -24.79 13.99
N LYS A 163 29.71 -25.39 15.17
CA LYS A 163 29.06 -24.95 16.41
C LYS A 163 29.87 -23.79 17.02
N GLY A 164 29.58 -22.57 16.57
CA GLY A 164 29.99 -21.34 17.25
C GLY A 164 28.87 -20.88 18.18
N ILE A 165 29.12 -20.88 19.48
CA ILE A 165 28.29 -20.25 20.51
C ILE A 165 28.17 -18.76 20.14
N ASN A 166 26.94 -18.23 20.08
CA ASN A 166 26.53 -16.87 19.66
C ASN A 166 25.97 -16.74 18.23
N ASN A 167 25.01 -17.60 17.86
CA ASN A 167 23.83 -17.39 16.97
C ASN A 167 23.89 -16.53 15.68
N LEU A 168 25.04 -16.03 15.22
CA LEU A 168 25.29 -15.48 13.89
C LEU A 168 26.77 -15.73 13.52
N PRO A 169 27.13 -16.93 13.05
CA PRO A 169 28.41 -17.14 12.37
C PRO A 169 28.16 -16.82 10.89
N GLU A 170 28.65 -15.70 10.37
CA GLU A 170 28.63 -15.48 8.91
C GLU A 170 29.55 -16.54 8.26
N LEU A 171 28.97 -17.71 7.96
CA LEU A 171 29.59 -18.84 7.27
C LEU A 171 31.00 -19.22 7.77
N CYS A 172 31.25 -19.10 9.07
CA CYS A 172 32.40 -19.68 9.75
C CYS A 172 33.74 -19.57 8.97
N ARG A 173 34.14 -18.35 8.54
CA ARG A 173 35.37 -18.00 7.77
C ARG A 173 35.97 -19.07 6.83
#